data_AF-A0A7C3KDP5-F1
#
_entry.id   AF-A0A7C3KDP5-F1
#
_cell.length_a   1.000
_cell.length_b   1.000
_cell.length_c   1.000
_cell.angle_alpha   90.00
_cell.angle_beta   90.00
_cell.angle_gamma   90.00
#
_symmetry.space_group_name_H-M   'P 1'
#
loop_
_entity.id
_entity.type
_entity.pdbx_description
1 polymer ?
#
loop_
_entity_poly.entity_id
_entity_poly.type
_entity_poly.pdbx_seq_one_letter_code
_entity_poly.pdbx_strand_id
1 'polypeptide(L)'
;MTLGLVTGAIAISTVPVTYAQDYLANPNQLGMAGEMPLTPEIISKVITINEFALNVQMTAQERREFADIMARHWHSDGGQLQQTVSQLLPAYDQLMQLPETTRKIARRSTVLTFLLGLDKNAAENDEISILMLRAYRRVHPPLLQQAPFVSAEVADAFIDAYLFINEIKSGQKAPALSEAARAKTRLGIASDFARMPESQRAQFIEQMGRATNLMLTWPKMESWEKLLARAEVGAPLSPQEQQMAQQIRHRLNGHSMQMAINELNFMAQNQQTIMGSAPYWNPSTQAWEQKGGIVTEFR
;
A
#
# COMPACT_ATOMS: atom_id res chain seq x y z
N MET A 1 12.44 -18.66 13.66
CA MET A 1 11.17 -17.94 13.90
C MET A 1 11.35 -16.56 13.29
N THR A 2 10.53 -16.13 12.34
CA THR A 2 10.77 -14.86 11.62
C THR A 2 10.16 -13.72 12.43
N LEU A 3 11.00 -12.98 13.15
CA LEU A 3 10.55 -11.83 13.94
C LEU A 3 9.87 -10.81 13.02
N GLY A 4 8.67 -10.38 13.39
CA GLY A 4 7.79 -9.54 12.59
C GLY A 4 8.21 -8.07 12.50
N LEU A 5 9.50 -7.83 12.28
CA LEU A 5 9.97 -6.56 11.74
C LEU A 5 9.49 -6.42 10.28
N VAL A 6 9.34 -5.17 9.86
CA VAL A 6 8.98 -4.74 8.49
C VAL A 6 9.85 -5.46 7.45
N THR A 7 9.39 -6.63 7.00
CA THR A 7 9.91 -7.39 5.85
C THR A 7 8.83 -7.55 4.78
N GLY A 8 7.57 -7.26 5.13
CA GLY A 8 6.54 -6.91 4.16
C GLY A 8 7.02 -5.65 3.45
N ALA A 9 7.54 -5.85 2.24
CA ALA A 9 8.10 -4.85 1.38
C ALA A 9 7.46 -3.48 1.64
N ILE A 10 8.30 -2.48 1.96
CA ILE A 10 8.10 -1.16 1.37
C ILE A 10 8.21 -1.41 -0.14
N ALA A 11 7.15 -2.00 -0.71
CA ALA A 11 6.95 -2.16 -2.13
C ALA A 11 6.57 -0.76 -2.59
N ILE A 12 7.60 0.09 -2.67
CA ILE A 12 7.78 0.91 -3.84
C ILE A 12 7.88 -0.11 -4.98
N SER A 13 6.74 -0.63 -5.43
CA SER A 13 6.65 -1.32 -6.71
C SER A 13 7.25 -0.34 -7.70
N THR A 14 8.43 -0.67 -8.23
CA THR A 14 8.86 -0.28 -9.57
C THR A 14 8.41 1.12 -10.03
N VAL A 15 8.91 2.17 -9.37
CA VAL A 15 9.34 3.33 -10.17
C VAL A 15 10.45 2.76 -11.06
N PRO A 16 10.41 2.92 -12.40
CA PRO A 16 11.56 2.58 -13.21
C PRO A 16 12.68 3.54 -12.85
N VAL A 17 13.46 3.18 -11.83
CA VAL A 17 14.82 3.66 -11.69
C VAL A 17 15.62 2.78 -12.63
N THR A 18 15.61 3.13 -13.91
CA THR A 18 16.70 2.80 -14.82
C THR A 18 17.97 3.38 -14.20
N TYR A 19 18.60 2.64 -13.28
CA TYR A 19 19.97 2.71 -12.76
C TYR A 19 20.03 1.88 -11.45
N ALA A 20 19.77 0.57 -11.52
CA ALA A 20 20.11 -0.37 -10.44
C ALA A 20 20.17 -1.85 -10.87
N GLN A 21 20.18 -2.14 -12.18
CA GLN A 21 20.51 -3.48 -12.67
C GLN A 21 22.02 -3.54 -12.92
N ASP A 22 22.78 -3.86 -11.86
CA ASP A 22 24.11 -4.49 -11.99
C ASP A 22 24.74 -4.96 -10.64
N TYR A 23 23.95 -5.26 -9.61
CA TYR A 23 24.49 -5.82 -8.35
C TYR A 23 23.75 -7.09 -7.86
N LEU A 24 23.42 -8.00 -8.78
CA LEU A 24 22.97 -9.37 -8.43
C LEU A 24 23.95 -10.46 -8.91
N ALA A 25 25.25 -10.18 -8.89
CA ALA A 25 26.27 -11.15 -9.26
C ALA A 25 27.54 -11.08 -8.36
N ASN A 26 27.39 -11.26 -7.04
CA ASN A 26 28.38 -11.96 -6.20
C ASN A 26 27.99 -11.93 -4.70
N PRO A 27 27.57 -13.05 -4.09
CA PRO A 27 27.35 -13.10 -2.65
C PRO A 27 28.63 -13.08 -1.79
N ASN A 28 29.83 -13.15 -2.39
CA ASN A 28 31.09 -13.41 -1.67
C ASN A 28 32.13 -12.28 -1.73
N GLN A 29 31.75 -11.03 -2.03
CA GLN A 29 32.72 -9.91 -2.14
C GLN A 29 32.44 -8.67 -1.26
N LEU A 30 31.71 -8.81 -0.15
CA LEU A 30 31.79 -7.83 0.94
C LEU A 30 32.17 -8.58 2.21
N GLY A 31 33.46 -8.46 2.54
CA GLY A 31 34.10 -9.15 3.64
C GLY A 31 33.39 -8.94 4.97
N MET A 32 33.48 -9.98 5.81
CA MET A 32 33.24 -10.02 7.25
C MET A 32 32.99 -8.63 7.89
N ALA A 33 31.73 -8.20 7.93
CA ALA A 33 31.31 -7.06 8.73
C ALA A 33 30.90 -7.59 10.11
N GLY A 34 31.52 -7.08 11.17
CA GLY A 34 31.21 -7.46 12.55
C GLY A 34 29.71 -7.29 12.87
N GLU A 35 29.24 -8.01 13.89
CA GLU A 35 27.86 -7.91 14.37
C GLU A 35 27.47 -6.43 14.56
N MET A 36 26.35 -6.01 13.95
CA MET A 36 25.81 -4.69 14.19
C MET A 36 25.48 -4.58 15.69
N PRO A 37 26.06 -3.63 16.44
CA PRO A 37 25.74 -3.50 17.85
C PRO A 37 24.30 -3.02 18.01
N LEU A 38 23.55 -3.61 18.93
CA LEU A 38 22.25 -3.08 19.32
C LEU A 38 22.44 -1.87 20.24
N THR A 39 22.23 -0.67 19.72
CA THR A 39 22.31 0.56 20.51
C THR A 39 20.92 1.14 20.82
N PRO A 40 20.78 1.96 21.87
CA PRO A 40 19.52 2.66 22.16
C PRO A 40 19.01 3.49 20.98
N GLU A 41 19.91 4.06 20.17
CA GLU A 41 19.57 4.83 18.98
C GLU A 41 18.95 3.95 17.90
N ILE A 42 19.49 2.74 17.67
CA ILE A 42 18.92 1.76 16.74
C ILE A 42 17.54 1.33 17.20
N ILE A 43 17.38 1.00 18.49
CA ILE A 43 16.08 0.63 19.07
C ILE A 43 15.06 1.75 18.87
N SER A 44 15.43 2.98 19.25
CA SER A 44 14.56 4.16 19.12
C SER A 44 14.16 4.42 17.66
N LYS A 45 15.10 4.24 16.72
CA LYS A 45 14.83 4.40 15.29
C LYS A 45 13.89 3.31 14.78
N VAL A 46 14.11 2.05 15.12
CA VAL A 46 13.20 0.94 14.73
C VAL A 46 11.79 1.14 15.29
N ILE A 47 11.66 1.61 16.54
CA ILE A 47 10.36 2.00 17.12
C ILE A 47 9.71 3.08 16.27
N THR A 48 10.45 4.15 15.95
CA THR A 48 9.96 5.27 15.14
C THR A 48 9.49 4.82 13.75
N ILE A 49 10.21 3.87 13.13
CA ILE A 49 9.84 3.29 11.84
C ILE A 49 8.49 2.58 11.92
N ASN A 50 8.29 1.76 12.95
CA ASN A 50 7.06 1.01 13.15
C ASN A 50 5.87 1.92 13.50
N GLU A 51 6.11 2.94 14.34
CA GLU A 51 5.13 3.99 14.64
C GLU A 51 4.71 4.76 13.38
N PHE A 52 5.68 5.11 12.53
CA PHE A 52 5.40 5.73 11.24
C PHE A 52 4.58 4.80 10.35
N ALA A 53 4.99 3.54 10.17
CA ALA A 53 4.33 2.58 9.27
C ALA A 53 2.85 2.37 9.64
N LEU A 54 2.55 2.32 10.93
CA LEU A 54 1.18 2.11 11.44
C LEU A 54 0.40 3.39 11.72
N ASN A 55 1.04 4.56 11.59
CA ASN A 55 0.47 5.84 12.02
C ASN A 55 -0.01 5.78 13.49
N VAL A 56 0.84 5.29 14.38
CA VAL A 56 0.56 5.15 15.81
C VAL A 56 1.67 5.82 16.61
N GLN A 57 1.35 6.24 17.82
CA GLN A 57 2.37 6.58 18.83
C GLN A 57 2.29 5.55 19.94
N MET A 58 3.37 4.79 20.13
CA MET A 58 3.49 3.86 21.24
C MET A 58 3.60 4.62 22.55
N THR A 59 2.96 4.09 23.59
CA THR A 59 3.13 4.56 24.96
C THR A 59 4.55 4.27 25.46
N ALA A 60 4.97 4.95 26.53
CA ALA A 60 6.26 4.70 27.16
C ALA A 60 6.40 3.24 27.67
N GLN A 61 5.30 2.58 28.01
CA GLN A 61 5.30 1.16 28.34
C GLN A 61 5.52 0.29 27.10
N GLU A 62 4.73 0.51 26.04
CA GLU A 62 4.86 -0.24 24.77
C GLU A 62 6.28 -0.10 24.17
N ARG A 63 6.89 1.10 24.24
CA ARG A 63 8.27 1.32 23.77
C ARG A 63 9.31 0.54 24.59
N ARG A 64 9.12 0.43 25.91
CA ARG A 64 10.00 -0.38 26.77
C ARG A 64 9.84 -1.87 26.47
N GLU A 65 8.61 -2.35 26.34
CA GLU A 65 8.33 -3.73 25.93
C GLU A 65 8.98 -4.06 24.58
N PHE A 66 8.87 -3.16 23.59
CA PHE A 66 9.51 -3.31 22.28
C PHE A 66 11.05 -3.42 22.40
N ALA A 67 11.67 -2.52 23.18
CA ALA A 67 13.11 -2.53 23.42
C ALA A 67 13.58 -3.83 24.07
N ASP A 68 12.85 -4.31 25.07
CA ASP A 68 13.16 -5.55 25.79
C ASP A 68 13.05 -6.77 24.87
N ILE A 69 12.02 -6.82 24.00
CA ILE A 69 11.86 -7.89 23.01
C ILE A 69 13.03 -7.87 22.03
N MET A 70 13.38 -6.70 21.45
CA MET A 70 14.51 -6.63 20.53
C MET A 70 15.84 -7.05 21.17
N ALA A 71 16.08 -6.66 22.43
CA ALA A 71 17.29 -7.03 23.15
C ALA A 71 17.38 -8.56 23.36
N ARG A 72 16.27 -9.22 23.69
CA ARG A 72 16.22 -10.70 23.83
C ARG A 72 16.53 -11.43 22.53
N HIS A 73 16.07 -10.87 21.41
CA HIS A 73 16.14 -11.52 20.10
C HIS A 73 17.28 -11.04 19.20
N TRP A 74 18.11 -10.10 19.66
CA TRP A 74 19.15 -9.48 18.82
C TRP A 74 20.15 -10.47 18.23
N HIS A 75 20.53 -11.47 19.02
CA HIS A 75 21.44 -12.54 18.60
C HIS A 75 20.71 -13.86 18.35
N SER A 76 19.37 -13.88 18.33
CA SER A 76 18.60 -15.09 18.01
C SER A 76 18.48 -15.31 16.50
N ASP A 77 18.06 -16.51 16.10
CA ASP A 77 17.68 -16.86 14.73
C ASP A 77 18.75 -16.57 13.66
N GLY A 78 20.03 -16.80 13.98
CA GLY A 78 21.12 -16.73 13.00
C GLY A 78 21.36 -15.33 12.40
N GLY A 79 20.96 -14.26 13.11
CA GLY A 79 21.18 -12.88 12.67
C GLY A 79 20.10 -12.32 11.74
N GLN A 80 18.99 -13.03 11.52
CA GLN A 80 17.90 -12.55 10.66
C GLN A 80 17.34 -11.19 11.11
N LEU A 81 17.21 -10.98 12.42
CA LEU A 81 16.77 -9.69 12.98
C LEU A 81 17.76 -8.57 12.64
N GLN A 82 19.06 -8.81 12.81
CA GLN A 82 20.12 -7.85 12.51
C GLN A 82 20.13 -7.49 11.02
N GLN A 83 19.99 -8.49 10.15
CA GLN A 83 19.88 -8.29 8.70
C GLN A 83 18.64 -7.46 8.33
N THR A 84 17.50 -7.74 8.98
CA THR A 84 16.28 -6.99 8.74
C THR A 84 16.44 -5.53 9.17
N VAL A 85 17.00 -5.27 10.35
CA VAL A 85 17.25 -3.91 10.84
C VAL A 85 18.25 -3.18 9.94
N SER A 86 19.34 -3.82 9.53
CA SER A 86 20.36 -3.18 8.70
C SER A 86 19.83 -2.75 7.32
N GLN A 87 18.85 -3.48 6.77
CA GLN A 87 18.16 -3.10 5.54
C GLN A 87 17.09 -2.02 5.76
N LEU A 88 16.39 -2.09 6.90
CA LEU A 88 15.27 -1.20 7.22
C LEU A 88 15.71 0.25 7.48
N LEU A 89 16.83 0.43 8.19
CA LEU A 89 17.32 1.77 8.56
C LEU A 89 17.59 2.70 7.36
N PRO A 90 18.41 2.32 6.34
CA PRO A 90 18.66 3.18 5.19
C PRO A 90 17.41 3.38 4.32
N ALA A 91 16.54 2.37 4.20
CA ALA A 91 15.28 2.50 3.47
C ALA A 91 14.36 3.55 4.11
N TYR A 92 14.30 3.59 5.44
CA TYR A 92 13.55 4.64 6.14
C TYR A 92 14.15 6.03 5.94
N ASP A 93 15.48 6.16 5.98
CA ASP A 93 16.14 7.45 5.77
C ASP A 93 15.82 8.00 4.37
N GLN A 94 15.84 7.14 3.34
CA GLN A 94 15.43 7.51 1.99
C GLN A 94 13.96 7.92 1.92
N LEU A 95 13.07 7.18 2.60
CA LEU A 95 11.64 7.51 2.67
C LEU A 95 11.42 8.89 3.31
N MET A 96 12.16 9.21 4.38
CA MET A 96 12.02 10.48 5.09
C MET A 96 12.50 11.69 4.27
N GLN A 97 13.36 11.49 3.27
CA GLN A 97 13.78 12.54 2.33
C GLN A 97 12.70 12.90 1.31
N LEU A 98 11.69 12.05 1.11
CA LEU A 98 10.60 12.32 0.17
C LEU A 98 9.64 13.39 0.72
N PRO A 99 8.89 14.10 -0.15
CA PRO A 99 7.84 15.02 0.29
C PRO A 99 6.80 14.33 1.20
N GLU A 100 6.23 15.09 2.14
CA GLU A 100 5.26 14.56 3.12
C GLU A 100 4.09 13.84 2.46
N THR A 101 3.57 14.40 1.36
CA THR A 101 2.50 13.79 0.57
C THR A 101 2.88 12.40 0.07
N THR A 102 4.08 12.25 -0.49
CA THR A 102 4.64 10.97 -0.95
C THR A 102 4.79 9.99 0.21
N ARG A 103 5.30 10.44 1.37
CA ARG A 103 5.45 9.59 2.57
C ARG A 103 4.10 9.08 3.07
N LYS A 104 3.09 9.95 3.13
CA LYS A 104 1.74 9.60 3.57
C LYS A 104 1.09 8.56 2.64
N ILE A 105 1.25 8.75 1.33
CA ILE A 105 0.74 7.81 0.33
C ILE A 105 1.44 6.45 0.47
N ALA A 106 2.78 6.42 0.57
CA ALA A 106 3.55 5.20 0.75
C ALA A 106 3.22 4.43 2.04
N ARG A 107 2.95 5.14 3.14
CA ARG A 107 2.46 4.53 4.37
C ARG A 107 1.07 3.91 4.17
N ARG A 108 0.15 4.67 3.58
CA ARG A 108 -1.23 4.24 3.37
C ARG A 108 -1.36 3.06 2.41
N SER A 109 -0.45 2.89 1.44
CA SER A 109 -0.44 1.70 0.58
C SER A 109 -0.02 0.43 1.28
N THR A 110 0.82 0.54 2.31
CA THR A 110 1.49 -0.60 2.91
C THR A 110 0.84 -1.05 4.22
N VAL A 111 0.06 -0.18 4.86
CA VAL A 111 -0.52 -0.45 6.18
C VAL A 111 -1.33 -1.75 6.24
N LEU A 112 -2.19 -2.06 5.27
CA LEU A 112 -3.01 -3.28 5.32
C LEU A 112 -2.16 -4.54 5.12
N THR A 113 -1.24 -4.54 4.15
CA THR A 113 -0.27 -5.63 3.96
C THR A 113 0.56 -5.85 5.22
N PHE A 114 0.99 -4.76 5.86
CA PHE A 114 1.75 -4.82 7.09
C PHE A 114 0.93 -5.44 8.23
N LEU A 115 -0.32 -4.99 8.43
CA LEU A 115 -1.21 -5.56 9.46
C LEU A 115 -1.46 -7.06 9.27
N LEU A 116 -1.60 -7.52 8.02
CA LEU A 116 -1.78 -8.94 7.73
C LEU A 116 -0.51 -9.75 7.96
N GLY A 117 0.66 -9.17 7.66
CA GLY A 117 1.95 -9.77 8.01
C GLY A 117 2.12 -9.90 9.52
N LEU A 118 1.77 -8.85 10.28
CA LEU A 118 1.78 -8.89 11.73
C LEU A 118 0.80 -9.94 12.28
N ASP A 119 -0.40 -10.06 11.71
CA ASP A 119 -1.38 -11.06 12.17
C ASP A 119 -0.87 -12.49 11.96
N LYS A 120 -0.28 -12.77 10.79
CA LYS A 120 0.35 -14.06 10.52
C LYS A 120 1.47 -14.37 11.53
N ASN A 121 2.37 -13.42 11.76
CA ASN A 121 3.49 -13.62 12.69
C ASN A 121 3.01 -13.74 14.15
N ALA A 122 1.96 -12.98 14.52
CA ALA A 122 1.35 -13.08 15.84
C ALA A 122 0.71 -14.46 16.08
N ALA A 123 0.15 -15.09 15.04
CA ALA A 123 -0.34 -16.47 15.12
C ALA A 123 0.80 -17.49 15.37
N GLU A 124 2.04 -17.13 15.04
CA GLU A 124 3.26 -17.88 15.35
C GLU A 124 3.90 -17.48 16.71
N ASN A 125 3.19 -16.69 17.53
CA ASN A 125 3.64 -16.13 18.81
C ASN A 125 4.80 -15.11 18.71
N ASP A 126 4.91 -14.40 17.59
CA ASP A 126 5.85 -13.28 17.49
C ASP A 126 5.46 -12.13 18.42
N GLU A 127 6.26 -11.89 19.47
CA GLU A 127 5.99 -10.90 20.52
C GLU A 127 5.93 -9.48 19.96
N ILE A 128 6.80 -9.14 18.99
CA ILE A 128 6.79 -7.84 18.33
C ILE A 128 5.45 -7.64 17.61
N SER A 129 5.02 -8.61 16.82
CA SER A 129 3.77 -8.49 16.06
C SER A 129 2.55 -8.38 16.95
N ILE A 130 2.50 -9.13 18.05
CA ILE A 130 1.43 -9.02 19.05
C ILE A 130 1.38 -7.61 19.65
N LEU A 131 2.53 -7.06 20.03
CA LEU A 131 2.65 -5.70 20.56
C LEU A 131 2.22 -4.66 19.51
N MET A 132 2.66 -4.82 18.26
CA MET A 132 2.32 -3.90 17.17
C MET A 132 0.83 -3.87 16.87
N LEU A 133 0.18 -5.04 16.78
CA LEU A 133 -1.27 -5.14 16.56
C LEU A 133 -2.07 -4.52 17.70
N ARG A 134 -1.61 -4.69 18.94
CA ARG A 134 -2.22 -4.06 20.12
C ARG A 134 -2.15 -2.54 20.03
N ALA A 135 -0.96 -2.00 19.76
CA ALA A 135 -0.74 -0.56 19.60
C ALA A 135 -1.60 0.01 18.46
N TYR A 136 -1.71 -0.71 17.33
CA TYR A 136 -2.55 -0.32 16.21
C TYR A 136 -4.03 -0.25 16.58
N ARG A 137 -4.59 -1.35 17.09
CA ARG A 137 -6.03 -1.46 17.39
C ARG A 137 -6.49 -0.46 18.45
N ARG A 138 -5.59 -0.02 19.35
CA ARG A 138 -5.86 1.05 20.31
C ARG A 138 -6.13 2.40 19.65
N VAL A 139 -5.40 2.73 18.59
CA VAL A 139 -5.51 4.03 17.89
C VAL A 139 -6.52 3.95 16.74
N HIS A 140 -6.56 2.82 16.05
CA HIS A 140 -7.33 2.58 14.84
C HIS A 140 -8.28 1.41 15.05
N PRO A 141 -9.38 1.61 15.83
CA PRO A 141 -10.34 0.53 16.06
C PRO A 141 -10.95 0.05 14.73
N PRO A 142 -11.25 -1.25 14.60
CA PRO A 142 -11.86 -1.77 13.40
C PRO A 142 -13.27 -1.19 13.21
N LEU A 143 -13.64 -0.93 11.97
CA LEU A 143 -14.98 -0.46 11.62
C LEU A 143 -16.05 -1.54 11.85
N LEU A 144 -15.67 -2.81 11.67
CA LEU A 144 -16.50 -3.98 11.92
C LEU A 144 -15.66 -5.08 12.57
N GLN A 145 -16.24 -5.81 13.52
CA GLN A 145 -15.53 -6.90 14.21
C GLN A 145 -15.09 -8.02 13.26
N GLN A 146 -15.86 -8.27 12.20
CA GLN A 146 -15.57 -9.30 11.19
C GLN A 146 -14.47 -8.89 10.21
N ALA A 147 -14.03 -7.62 10.24
CA ALA A 147 -12.94 -7.08 9.45
C ALA A 147 -11.92 -6.37 10.36
N PRO A 148 -11.15 -7.13 11.18
CA PRO A 148 -10.36 -6.58 12.28
C PRO A 148 -9.21 -5.65 11.86
N PHE A 149 -8.86 -5.62 10.58
CA PHE A 149 -7.82 -4.75 10.01
C PHE A 149 -8.38 -3.57 9.21
N VAL A 150 -9.69 -3.51 8.96
CA VAL A 150 -10.30 -2.42 8.22
C VAL A 150 -10.74 -1.34 9.19
N SER A 151 -9.81 -0.45 9.53
CA SER A 151 -10.05 0.78 10.27
C SER A 151 -10.45 1.94 9.35
N ALA A 152 -10.77 3.10 9.92
CA ALA A 152 -11.01 4.31 9.13
C ALA A 152 -9.79 4.72 8.28
N GLU A 153 -8.56 4.62 8.82
CA GLU A 153 -7.33 4.95 8.08
C GLU A 153 -7.12 4.01 6.88
N VAL A 154 -7.37 2.71 7.07
CA VAL A 154 -7.28 1.73 5.96
C VAL A 154 -8.35 2.02 4.92
N ALA A 155 -9.60 2.17 5.34
CA ALA A 155 -10.70 2.43 4.41
C ALA A 155 -10.51 3.76 3.66
N ASP A 156 -9.96 4.80 4.29
CA ASP A 156 -9.64 6.05 3.62
C ASP A 156 -8.54 5.91 2.56
N ALA A 157 -7.55 5.04 2.77
CA ALA A 157 -6.56 4.72 1.74
C ALA A 157 -7.21 4.11 0.49
N PHE A 158 -8.17 3.20 0.68
CA PHE A 158 -8.97 2.64 -0.41
C PHE A 158 -9.80 3.71 -1.12
N ILE A 159 -10.49 4.56 -0.36
CA ILE A 159 -11.29 5.66 -0.92
C ILE A 159 -10.40 6.57 -1.77
N ASP A 160 -9.27 7.01 -1.25
CA ASP A 160 -8.33 7.89 -1.97
C ASP A 160 -7.84 7.24 -3.27
N ALA A 161 -7.50 5.94 -3.22
CA ALA A 161 -7.11 5.17 -4.39
C ALA A 161 -8.25 5.07 -5.43
N TYR A 162 -9.49 4.81 -5.02
CA TYR A 162 -10.64 4.75 -5.93
C TYR A 162 -10.92 6.09 -6.59
N LEU A 163 -10.89 7.17 -5.82
CA LEU A 163 -11.10 8.52 -6.33
C LEU A 163 -10.04 8.87 -7.37
N PHE A 164 -8.79 8.53 -7.10
CA PHE A 164 -7.70 8.76 -8.04
C PHE A 164 -7.84 7.95 -9.34
N ILE A 165 -8.18 6.67 -9.27
CA ILE A 165 -8.42 5.86 -10.48
C ILE A 165 -9.59 6.42 -11.31
N ASN A 166 -10.65 6.89 -10.64
CA ASN A 166 -11.78 7.55 -11.31
C ASN A 166 -11.38 8.88 -11.96
N GLU A 167 -10.49 9.67 -11.34
CA GLU A 167 -9.92 10.88 -11.94
C GLU A 167 -9.13 10.55 -13.21
N ILE A 168 -8.28 9.52 -13.18
CA ILE A 168 -7.56 9.06 -14.38
C ILE A 168 -8.54 8.64 -15.48
N LYS A 169 -9.56 7.86 -15.11
CA LYS A 169 -10.54 7.31 -16.04
C LYS A 169 -11.40 8.40 -16.69
N SER A 170 -11.85 9.37 -15.91
CA SER A 170 -12.70 10.46 -16.41
C SER A 170 -11.89 11.60 -17.05
N GLY A 171 -10.60 11.71 -16.73
CA GLY A 171 -9.79 12.88 -17.07
C GLY A 171 -10.18 14.14 -16.29
N GLN A 172 -11.04 14.01 -15.28
CA GLN A 172 -11.52 15.13 -14.47
C GLN A 172 -11.26 14.87 -13.00
N LYS A 173 -10.74 15.88 -12.31
CA LYS A 173 -10.59 15.85 -10.86
C LYS A 173 -11.96 15.84 -10.21
N ALA A 174 -12.28 14.76 -9.51
CA ALA A 174 -13.52 14.66 -8.76
C ALA A 174 -13.50 15.63 -7.55
N PRO A 175 -14.67 16.18 -7.14
CA PRO A 175 -14.77 16.92 -5.89
C PRO A 175 -14.40 16.02 -4.69
N ALA A 176 -14.17 16.62 -3.52
CA ALA A 176 -14.00 15.83 -2.30
C ALA A 176 -15.34 15.19 -1.90
N LEU A 177 -15.31 13.96 -1.38
CA LEU A 177 -16.48 13.36 -0.72
C LEU A 177 -16.80 14.13 0.57
N SER A 178 -18.09 14.32 0.85
CA SER A 178 -18.52 14.79 2.17
C SER A 178 -18.17 13.75 3.24
N GLU A 179 -18.00 14.18 4.49
CA GLU A 179 -17.66 13.24 5.57
C GLU A 179 -18.74 12.17 5.77
N ALA A 180 -20.01 12.52 5.59
CA ALA A 180 -21.12 11.55 5.63
C ALA A 180 -21.00 10.49 4.51
N ALA A 181 -20.71 10.90 3.28
CA ALA A 181 -20.51 9.98 2.16
C ALA A 181 -19.25 9.12 2.36
N ARG A 182 -18.20 9.71 2.93
CA ARG A 182 -16.96 9.01 3.27
C ARG A 182 -17.18 7.95 4.34
N ALA A 183 -17.83 8.30 5.45
CA ALA A 183 -18.18 7.36 6.52
C ALA A 183 -19.02 6.18 6.01
N LYS A 184 -20.02 6.43 5.16
CA LYS A 184 -20.81 5.37 4.50
C LYS A 184 -19.92 4.45 3.65
N THR A 185 -19.03 5.03 2.84
CA THR A 185 -18.10 4.28 2.00
C THR A 185 -17.13 3.43 2.83
N ARG A 186 -16.63 3.95 3.96
CA ARG A 186 -15.76 3.20 4.87
C ARG A 186 -16.45 1.93 5.40
N LEU A 187 -17.70 2.05 5.83
CA LEU A 187 -18.51 0.91 6.29
C LEU A 187 -18.80 -0.09 5.17
N GLY A 188 -19.01 0.39 3.95
CA GLY A 188 -19.13 -0.46 2.75
C GLY A 188 -17.87 -1.29 2.52
N ILE A 189 -16.70 -0.65 2.49
CA ILE A 189 -15.40 -1.32 2.34
C ILE A 189 -15.18 -2.37 3.43
N ALA A 190 -15.46 -2.03 4.69
CA ALA A 190 -15.33 -2.99 5.79
C ALA A 190 -16.29 -4.18 5.65
N SER A 191 -17.53 -3.93 5.21
CA SER A 191 -18.54 -4.97 5.01
C SER A 191 -18.17 -5.91 3.88
N ASP A 192 -17.67 -5.37 2.77
CA ASP A 192 -17.25 -6.16 1.61
C ASP A 192 -16.03 -6.99 1.97
N PHE A 193 -15.02 -6.38 2.60
CA PHE A 193 -13.81 -7.09 3.05
C PHE A 193 -14.15 -8.24 4.01
N ALA A 194 -15.09 -8.05 4.94
CA ALA A 194 -15.54 -9.09 5.86
C ALA A 194 -16.12 -10.31 5.13
N ARG A 195 -16.83 -10.10 4.01
CA ARG A 195 -17.49 -11.14 3.22
C ARG A 195 -16.58 -11.80 2.19
N MET A 196 -15.48 -11.14 1.81
CA MET A 196 -14.53 -11.67 0.83
C MET A 196 -13.86 -12.95 1.34
N PRO A 197 -13.80 -14.02 0.52
CA PRO A 197 -12.87 -15.14 0.72
C PRO A 197 -11.42 -14.66 0.77
N GLU A 198 -10.55 -15.43 1.42
CA GLU A 198 -9.13 -15.09 1.59
C GLU A 198 -8.42 -14.79 0.26
N SER A 199 -8.68 -15.60 -0.77
CA SER A 199 -8.11 -15.40 -2.11
C SER A 199 -8.53 -14.07 -2.76
N GLN A 200 -9.75 -13.60 -2.49
CA GLN A 200 -10.22 -12.30 -2.97
C GLN A 200 -9.66 -11.14 -2.15
N ARG A 201 -9.42 -11.34 -0.84
CA ARG A 201 -8.75 -10.32 -0.01
C ARG A 201 -7.34 -10.02 -0.50
N ALA A 202 -6.58 -11.05 -0.89
CA ALA A 202 -5.25 -10.87 -1.46
C ALA A 202 -5.29 -9.99 -2.72
N GLN A 203 -6.22 -10.26 -3.64
CA GLN A 203 -6.43 -9.44 -4.84
C GLN A 203 -6.85 -8.03 -4.49
N PHE A 204 -7.74 -7.85 -3.51
CA PHE A 204 -8.20 -6.54 -3.06
C PHE A 204 -7.04 -5.66 -2.55
N ILE A 205 -6.12 -6.24 -1.78
CA ILE A 205 -4.91 -5.57 -1.28
C ILE A 205 -3.97 -5.21 -2.43
N GLU A 206 -3.75 -6.14 -3.36
CA GLU A 206 -2.88 -5.95 -4.52
C GLU A 206 -3.36 -4.79 -5.40
N GLN A 207 -4.67 -4.70 -5.64
CA GLN A 207 -5.28 -3.59 -6.40
C GLN A 207 -5.03 -2.23 -5.74
N MET A 208 -5.13 -2.17 -4.41
CA MET A 208 -4.85 -0.95 -3.65
C MET A 208 -3.36 -0.58 -3.73
N GLY A 209 -2.46 -1.57 -3.60
CA GLY A 209 -1.03 -1.37 -3.79
C GLY A 209 -0.71 -0.79 -5.17
N ARG A 210 -1.31 -1.32 -6.23
CA ARG A 210 -1.16 -0.82 -7.61
C ARG A 210 -1.70 0.61 -7.78
N ALA A 211 -2.93 0.88 -7.35
CA ALA A 211 -3.51 2.21 -7.45
C ALA A 211 -2.66 3.25 -6.71
N THR A 212 -2.18 2.91 -5.52
CA THR A 212 -1.34 3.81 -4.74
C THR A 212 0.05 3.99 -5.35
N ASN A 213 0.60 2.95 -5.97
CA ASN A 213 1.84 3.08 -6.73
C ASN A 213 1.69 4.12 -7.84
N LEU A 214 0.60 4.00 -8.61
CA LEU A 214 0.28 4.94 -9.66
C LEU A 214 0.11 6.36 -9.10
N MET A 215 -0.51 6.54 -7.92
CA MET A 215 -0.59 7.85 -7.25
C MET A 215 0.80 8.47 -6.97
N LEU A 216 1.79 7.65 -6.59
CA LEU A 216 3.14 8.10 -6.29
C LEU A 216 3.90 8.52 -7.54
N THR A 217 3.74 7.78 -8.64
CA THR A 217 4.48 8.00 -9.89
C THR A 217 3.80 8.99 -10.81
N TRP A 218 2.48 9.11 -10.77
CA TRP A 218 1.68 9.93 -11.68
C TRP A 218 2.15 11.38 -11.86
N PRO A 219 2.56 12.12 -10.81
CA PRO A 219 3.06 13.48 -10.98
C PRO A 219 4.35 13.55 -11.82
N LYS A 220 5.15 12.47 -11.81
CA LYS A 220 6.44 12.37 -12.48
C LYS A 220 6.36 11.69 -13.85
N MET A 221 5.24 11.04 -14.15
CA MET A 221 5.04 10.33 -15.41
C MET A 221 4.99 11.29 -16.60
N GLU A 222 5.65 10.88 -17.68
CA GLU A 222 5.59 11.51 -18.98
C GLU A 222 4.20 11.34 -19.62
N SER A 223 3.90 12.15 -20.64
CA SER A 223 2.57 12.15 -21.29
C SER A 223 2.21 10.79 -21.91
N TRP A 224 3.18 10.06 -22.44
CA TRP A 224 2.94 8.74 -23.02
C TRP A 224 2.70 7.67 -21.95
N GLU A 225 3.37 7.76 -20.80
CA GLU A 225 3.13 6.87 -19.64
C GLU A 225 1.73 7.09 -19.08
N LYS A 226 1.32 8.36 -18.94
CA LYS A 226 -0.04 8.72 -18.53
C LYS A 226 -1.09 8.21 -19.52
N LEU A 227 -0.80 8.24 -20.83
CA LEU A 227 -1.70 7.68 -21.82
C LEU A 227 -1.85 6.16 -21.68
N LEU A 228 -0.75 5.43 -21.46
CA LEU A 228 -0.81 3.99 -21.22
C LEU A 228 -1.62 3.67 -19.96
N ALA A 229 -1.31 4.35 -18.84
CA ALA A 229 -2.04 4.20 -17.59
C ALA A 229 -3.55 4.49 -17.75
N ARG A 230 -3.92 5.54 -18.51
CA ARG A 230 -5.32 5.82 -18.88
C ARG A 230 -5.94 4.68 -19.67
N ALA A 231 -5.24 4.16 -20.68
CA ALA A 231 -5.70 3.03 -21.49
C ALA A 231 -5.95 1.78 -20.64
N GLU A 232 -5.07 1.54 -19.67
CA GLU A 232 -5.03 0.39 -18.79
C GLU A 232 -6.13 0.40 -17.73
N VAL A 233 -6.48 1.56 -17.18
CA VAL A 233 -7.65 1.70 -16.27
C VAL A 233 -8.99 1.79 -17.03
N GLY A 234 -8.97 1.63 -18.35
CA GLY A 234 -10.14 1.65 -19.22
C GLY A 234 -10.77 3.05 -19.36
N ALA A 235 -9.94 4.10 -19.39
CA ALA A 235 -10.39 5.44 -19.74
C ALA A 235 -10.92 5.47 -21.20
N PRO A 236 -11.95 6.27 -21.51
CA PRO A 236 -12.32 6.52 -22.88
C PRO A 236 -11.19 7.28 -23.56
N LEU A 237 -10.64 6.66 -24.60
CA LEU A 237 -9.58 7.23 -25.44
C LEU A 237 -10.14 7.57 -26.81
N SER A 238 -9.75 8.72 -27.35
CA SER A 238 -10.01 9.08 -28.75
C SER A 238 -9.36 8.07 -29.70
N PRO A 239 -9.83 7.94 -30.95
CA PRO A 239 -9.21 7.03 -31.93
C PRO A 239 -7.70 7.28 -32.12
N GLN A 240 -7.27 8.55 -32.07
CA GLN A 240 -5.86 8.93 -32.16
C GLN A 240 -5.06 8.47 -30.94
N GLU A 241 -5.59 8.69 -29.73
CA GLU A 241 -4.99 8.20 -28.48
C GLU A 241 -4.92 6.67 -28.45
N GLN A 242 -5.93 5.96 -28.95
CA GLN A 242 -5.92 4.49 -29.04
C GLN A 242 -4.80 4.01 -29.98
N GLN A 243 -4.69 4.61 -31.16
CA GLN A 243 -3.61 4.31 -32.10
C GLN A 243 -2.24 4.61 -31.51
N MET A 244 -2.09 5.75 -30.84
CA MET A 244 -0.84 6.13 -30.18
C MET A 244 -0.49 5.16 -29.05
N ALA A 245 -1.45 4.78 -28.21
CA ALA A 245 -1.25 3.79 -27.15
C ALA A 245 -0.83 2.43 -27.72
N GLN A 246 -1.44 1.98 -28.83
CA GLN A 246 -1.04 0.76 -29.53
C GLN A 246 0.39 0.87 -30.10
N GLN A 247 0.72 1.98 -30.77
CA GLN A 247 2.06 2.22 -31.31
C GLN A 247 3.13 2.26 -30.20
N ILE A 248 2.83 2.92 -29.08
CA ILE A 248 3.69 2.95 -27.90
C ILE A 248 3.89 1.54 -27.37
N ARG A 249 2.82 0.74 -27.18
CA ARG A 249 2.92 -0.66 -26.74
C ARG A 249 3.79 -1.49 -27.68
N HIS A 250 3.63 -1.34 -28.99
CA HIS A 250 4.44 -2.05 -29.98
C HIS A 250 5.92 -1.63 -29.96
N ARG A 251 6.23 -0.36 -29.66
CA ARG A 251 7.61 0.12 -29.51
C ARG A 251 8.24 -0.33 -28.19
N LEU A 252 7.43 -0.49 -27.15
CA LEU A 252 7.86 -0.88 -25.81
C LEU A 252 7.88 -2.40 -25.60
N ASN A 253 8.14 -3.20 -26.65
CA ASN A 253 8.27 -4.66 -26.63
C ASN A 253 9.45 -5.17 -25.77
N GLY A 254 9.43 -4.86 -24.47
CA GLY A 254 10.23 -5.44 -23.41
C GLY A 254 9.30 -6.12 -22.41
N HIS A 255 9.69 -7.31 -21.96
CA HIS A 255 8.93 -8.24 -21.12
C HIS A 255 8.32 -7.62 -19.84
N SER A 256 8.84 -6.49 -19.36
CA SER A 256 8.42 -5.82 -18.12
C SER A 256 7.07 -5.10 -18.21
N MET A 257 6.70 -4.53 -19.37
CA MET A 257 5.47 -3.74 -19.48
C MET A 257 4.23 -4.60 -19.79
N GLN A 258 4.42 -5.78 -20.41
CA GLN A 258 3.34 -6.75 -20.61
C GLN A 258 2.74 -7.22 -19.27
N MET A 259 3.57 -7.32 -18.21
CA MET A 259 3.07 -7.60 -16.86
C MET A 259 2.23 -6.44 -16.32
N ALA A 260 2.74 -5.20 -16.37
CA ALA A 260 1.99 -4.02 -15.93
C ALA A 260 0.63 -3.84 -16.67
N ILE A 261 0.60 -4.10 -17.98
CA ILE A 261 -0.61 -4.02 -18.82
C ILE A 261 -1.64 -5.10 -18.42
N ASN A 262 -1.21 -6.34 -18.23
CA ASN A 262 -2.09 -7.44 -17.82
C ASN A 262 -2.66 -7.20 -16.41
N GLU A 263 -1.85 -6.63 -15.53
CA GLU A 263 -2.20 -6.32 -14.15
C GLU A 263 -3.25 -5.21 -14.02
N LEU A 264 -3.19 -4.18 -14.86
CA LEU A 264 -4.16 -3.08 -14.81
C LEU A 264 -5.50 -3.41 -15.50
N ASN A 265 -5.48 -4.21 -16.58
CA ASN A 265 -6.71 -4.75 -17.18
C ASN A 265 -7.51 -5.61 -16.18
N PHE A 266 -6.82 -6.36 -15.31
CA PHE A 266 -7.43 -7.12 -14.22
C PHE A 266 -8.11 -6.22 -13.18
N MET A 267 -7.54 -5.03 -12.88
CA MET A 267 -8.17 -4.05 -11.99
C MET A 267 -9.48 -3.50 -12.54
N ALA A 268 -9.51 -3.15 -13.83
CA ALA A 268 -10.70 -2.61 -14.49
C ALA A 268 -11.87 -3.63 -14.50
N GLN A 269 -11.57 -4.92 -14.68
CA GLN A 269 -12.58 -5.99 -14.66
C GLN A 269 -13.09 -6.31 -13.25
N ASN A 270 -12.22 -6.31 -12.23
CA ASN A 270 -12.62 -6.62 -10.86
C ASN A 270 -13.33 -5.47 -10.13
N GLN A 271 -13.13 -4.22 -10.55
CA GLN A 271 -13.94 -3.09 -10.10
C GLN A 271 -15.45 -3.31 -10.29
N GLN A 272 -15.85 -4.09 -11.29
CA GLN A 272 -17.26 -4.35 -11.58
C GLN A 272 -17.82 -5.58 -10.85
N THR A 273 -16.97 -6.54 -10.48
CA THR A 273 -17.42 -7.89 -10.07
C THR A 273 -17.31 -8.13 -8.56
N ILE A 274 -16.35 -7.50 -7.87
CA ILE A 274 -16.01 -7.83 -6.47
C ILE A 274 -16.42 -6.73 -5.47
N MET A 275 -16.65 -5.49 -5.91
CA MET A 275 -16.48 -4.31 -5.03
C MET A 275 -17.70 -3.37 -4.87
N GLY A 276 -18.94 -3.80 -5.15
CA GLY A 276 -20.16 -3.02 -4.86
C GLY A 276 -19.96 -1.51 -4.99
N SER A 277 -19.72 -1.04 -6.22
CA SER A 277 -18.84 0.11 -6.54
C SER A 277 -18.69 1.18 -5.45
N ALA A 278 -17.47 1.59 -5.13
CA ALA A 278 -17.26 2.89 -4.47
C ALA A 278 -17.97 4.02 -5.27
N PRO A 279 -18.41 5.10 -4.61
CA PRO A 279 -18.99 6.24 -5.31
C PRO A 279 -18.04 6.72 -6.42
N TYR A 280 -18.55 6.90 -7.64
CA TYR A 280 -17.81 7.52 -8.73
C TYR A 280 -18.44 8.85 -9.08
N TRP A 281 -17.61 9.82 -9.45
CA TRP A 281 -18.10 11.09 -9.96
C TRP A 281 -18.49 10.89 -11.42
N ASN A 282 -19.76 11.10 -11.74
CA ASN A 282 -20.24 11.11 -13.11
C ASN A 282 -20.18 12.56 -13.65
N PRO A 283 -19.26 12.87 -14.57
CA PRO A 283 -19.11 14.22 -15.08
C PRO A 283 -20.29 14.67 -15.95
N SER A 284 -21.08 13.73 -16.50
CA SER A 284 -22.25 14.05 -17.32
C SER A 284 -23.46 14.49 -16.48
N THR A 285 -23.58 13.99 -15.25
CA THR A 285 -24.68 14.31 -14.31
C THR A 285 -24.24 15.23 -13.18
N GLN A 286 -22.93 15.50 -13.06
CA GLN A 286 -22.32 16.24 -11.95
C GLN A 286 -22.76 15.71 -10.58
N ALA A 287 -22.81 14.38 -10.45
CA ALA A 287 -23.25 13.72 -9.24
C ALA A 287 -22.34 12.54 -8.87
N TRP A 288 -22.31 12.21 -7.58
CA TRP A 288 -21.76 10.95 -7.09
C TRP A 288 -22.77 9.83 -7.35
N GLU A 289 -22.34 8.82 -8.09
CA GLU A 289 -23.16 7.66 -8.46
C GLU A 289 -22.54 6.37 -7.92
N GLN A 290 -23.36 5.34 -7.73
CA GLN A 290 -22.94 4.00 -7.30
C GLN A 290 -23.51 2.96 -8.28
N LYS A 291 -22.65 2.22 -8.99
CA LYS A 291 -23.03 1.04 -9.79
C LYS A 291 -23.28 -0.16 -8.88
N GLY A 292 -24.55 -0.56 -8.74
CA GLY A 292 -24.94 -1.85 -8.15
C GLY A 292 -25.57 -1.81 -6.75
N GLY A 293 -26.14 -0.67 -6.32
CA GLY A 293 -26.94 -0.56 -5.10
C GLY A 293 -28.01 0.51 -5.26
N ILE A 294 -29.09 0.44 -4.46
CA ILE A 294 -30.21 1.39 -4.50
C ILE A 294 -29.66 2.82 -4.40
N VAL A 295 -29.96 3.60 -5.44
CA VAL A 295 -29.66 5.03 -5.53
C VAL A 295 -30.44 5.75 -4.43
N THR A 296 -29.75 6.21 -3.39
CA THR A 296 -30.24 7.35 -2.62
C THR A 296 -29.54 8.56 -3.19
N GLU A 297 -30.26 9.33 -4.00
CA GLU A 297 -29.83 10.65 -4.48
C GLU A 297 -29.23 11.43 -3.30
N PHE A 298 -27.98 11.86 -3.44
CA PHE A 298 -27.39 12.82 -2.51
C PHE A 298 -27.87 14.20 -2.94
N ARG A 299 -28.89 14.73 -2.25
CA ARG A 299 -29.21 16.16 -2.25
C ARG A 299 -28.65 16.79 -0.98
#